data_AF-A0A1Q4V9D1-F1
#
_entry.id   AF-A0A1Q4V9D1-F1
#
_cell.length_a   1.000
_cell.length_b   1.000
_cell.length_c   1.000
_cell.angle_alpha   90.00
_cell.angle_beta   90.00
_cell.angle_gamma   90.00
#
_symmetry.space_group_name_H-M   'P 1'
#
loop_
_entity.id
_entity.type
_entity.pdbx_description
1 polymer ?
#
loop_
_entity_poly.entity_id
_entity_poly.type
_entity_poly.pdbx_seq_one_letter_code
_entity_poly.pdbx_strand_id
1 'polypeptide(L)'
;MAGTEAGADDSRGAFSLDTTTPGPLPRGFASFRREWETQVGDGFPLPTFSPATTGDFRVEGRVAKVRDAAITDVNCASAIRTAALGDVEDQVRMWVVQRGAWTLGGPGDEHTVSAGQFLLRHVGRPSHFATAPHTTAKIVVLPATMLKPLLGNQIVAGSLDSAEVRLLVAHTNMIHANVTDLGPAGVRAAHSALIELAKAVAGHRFDDKEPLLASALAQAAKDLADSRLTDPSLSSSMLASELSVSVRTLQRAFATGGEPVTAYIRRRRLEEARLALTAPFGRLNISELAAHWQFADSSHFIRAFKTHYGQTPTDHAGRARSRKE
;
A
#
# COMPACT_ATOMS: atom_id res chain seq x y z
N MET A 1 -46.46 -4.39 29.29
CA MET A 1 -46.25 -5.52 28.36
C MET A 1 -45.28 -5.09 27.29
N ALA A 2 -44.03 -5.54 27.40
CA ALA A 2 -42.99 -5.27 26.42
C ALA A 2 -43.29 -6.09 25.15
N GLY A 3 -43.42 -5.39 24.02
CA GLY A 3 -43.51 -5.98 22.69
C GLY A 3 -42.12 -6.24 22.14
N THR A 4 -41.87 -7.49 21.82
CA THR A 4 -40.60 -8.05 21.32
C THR A 4 -40.25 -7.51 19.93
N GLU A 5 -39.28 -6.60 19.83
CA GLU A 5 -38.51 -6.35 18.60
C GLU A 5 -37.47 -7.45 18.42
N ALA A 6 -37.86 -8.55 17.76
CA ALA A 6 -36.93 -9.58 17.30
C ALA A 6 -37.17 -9.78 15.80
N GLY A 7 -36.34 -9.15 14.95
CA GLY A 7 -36.45 -9.35 13.51
C GLY A 7 -35.64 -8.40 12.66
N ALA A 8 -34.30 -8.52 12.69
CA ALA A 8 -33.42 -8.09 11.58
C ALA A 8 -31.95 -8.52 11.75
N ASP A 9 -31.49 -8.88 12.96
CA ASP A 9 -30.09 -8.64 13.30
C ASP A 9 -29.14 -9.88 13.36
N ASP A 10 -29.62 -11.10 13.11
CA ASP A 10 -28.79 -12.33 13.21
C ASP A 10 -28.57 -13.05 11.85
N SER A 11 -28.63 -12.31 10.73
CA SER A 11 -28.51 -12.91 9.39
C SER A 11 -27.12 -13.51 9.13
N ARG A 12 -27.09 -14.74 8.61
CA ARG A 12 -25.88 -15.44 8.17
C ARG A 12 -26.18 -16.32 6.96
N GLY A 13 -25.16 -16.63 6.16
CA GLY A 13 -25.30 -17.54 5.02
C GLY A 13 -23.96 -17.84 4.37
N ALA A 14 -23.84 -18.99 3.72
CA ALA A 14 -22.70 -19.31 2.88
C ALA A 14 -23.14 -20.13 1.67
N PHE A 15 -22.53 -19.87 0.52
CA PHE A 15 -22.70 -20.70 -0.68
C PHE A 15 -21.41 -20.69 -1.50
N SER A 16 -21.29 -21.68 -2.38
CA SER A 16 -20.22 -21.78 -3.37
C SER A 16 -20.86 -21.92 -4.74
N LEU A 17 -20.34 -21.21 -5.72
CA LEU A 17 -20.72 -21.35 -7.11
C LEU A 17 -19.48 -21.61 -7.95
N ASP A 18 -19.58 -22.55 -8.90
CA ASP A 18 -18.57 -22.75 -9.93
C ASP A 18 -19.22 -22.66 -11.32
N THR A 19 -18.81 -21.67 -12.10
CA THR A 19 -19.19 -21.52 -13.53
C THR A 19 -18.07 -21.92 -14.49
N THR A 20 -16.95 -22.43 -13.98
CA THR A 20 -15.81 -22.89 -14.78
C THR A 20 -16.03 -24.29 -15.36
N THR A 21 -16.91 -25.08 -14.75
CA THR A 21 -17.31 -26.40 -15.25
C THR A 21 -18.14 -26.27 -16.54
N PRO A 22 -17.83 -27.00 -17.64
CA PRO A 22 -18.59 -26.91 -18.89
C PRO A 22 -20.05 -27.33 -18.70
N GLY A 23 -20.96 -26.36 -18.84
CA GLY A 23 -22.40 -26.57 -18.95
C GLY A 23 -22.96 -25.87 -20.19
N PRO A 24 -24.22 -26.13 -20.59
CA PRO A 24 -24.80 -25.47 -21.77
C PRO A 24 -24.85 -23.93 -21.58
N LEU A 25 -24.02 -23.20 -22.34
CA LEU A 25 -24.03 -21.73 -22.45
C LEU A 25 -25.40 -21.29 -23.02
N PRO A 26 -26.11 -20.32 -22.41
CA PRO A 26 -25.64 -19.13 -21.68
C PRO A 26 -25.99 -19.13 -20.17
N ARG A 27 -26.09 -20.31 -19.53
CA ARG A 27 -26.59 -20.40 -18.14
C ARG A 27 -25.63 -19.92 -17.05
N GLY A 28 -24.32 -19.86 -17.31
CA GLY A 28 -23.29 -19.58 -16.28
C GLY A 28 -23.52 -18.27 -15.51
N PHE A 29 -23.56 -17.14 -16.21
CA PHE A 29 -23.77 -15.83 -15.58
C PHE A 29 -25.18 -15.67 -14.98
N ALA A 30 -26.21 -16.16 -15.68
CA ALA A 30 -27.60 -16.03 -15.21
C ALA A 30 -27.87 -16.85 -13.94
N SER A 31 -27.27 -18.03 -13.81
CA SER A 31 -27.30 -18.83 -12.59
C SER A 31 -26.51 -18.15 -11.47
N PHE A 32 -25.30 -17.66 -11.75
CA PHE A 32 -24.50 -16.89 -10.78
C PHE A 32 -25.28 -15.73 -10.18
N ARG A 33 -25.86 -14.89 -11.04
CA ARG A 33 -26.60 -13.71 -10.61
C ARG A 33 -27.80 -14.08 -9.74
N ARG A 34 -28.56 -15.11 -10.12
CA ARG A 34 -29.72 -15.57 -9.36
C ARG A 34 -29.34 -16.08 -7.97
N GLU A 35 -28.30 -16.90 -7.87
CA GLU A 35 -27.84 -17.43 -6.58
C GLU A 35 -27.30 -16.31 -5.69
N TRP A 36 -26.54 -15.37 -6.26
CA TRP A 36 -26.10 -14.18 -5.55
C TRP A 36 -27.26 -13.34 -5.02
N GLU A 37 -28.22 -12.96 -5.89
CA GLU A 37 -29.41 -12.19 -5.51
C GLU A 37 -30.21 -12.91 -4.40
N THR A 38 -30.32 -14.24 -4.47
CA THR A 38 -31.08 -15.03 -3.49
C THR A 38 -30.39 -15.13 -2.13
N GLN A 39 -29.07 -15.38 -2.11
CA GLN A 39 -28.34 -15.73 -0.89
C GLN A 39 -27.68 -14.52 -0.22
N VAL A 40 -27.24 -13.55 -1.02
CA VAL A 40 -26.56 -12.34 -0.54
C VAL A 40 -27.58 -11.21 -0.31
N GLY A 41 -28.54 -11.08 -1.23
CA GLY A 41 -29.67 -10.14 -1.13
C GLY A 41 -29.31 -8.67 -1.42
N ASP A 42 -30.30 -7.80 -1.22
CA ASP A 42 -30.32 -6.36 -1.57
C ASP A 42 -29.18 -5.51 -0.97
N GLY A 43 -28.46 -6.04 0.02
CA GLY A 43 -27.36 -5.36 0.67
C GLY A 43 -26.06 -5.35 -0.14
N PHE A 44 -25.87 -6.20 -1.15
CA PHE A 44 -24.63 -6.23 -1.93
C PHE A 44 -24.94 -6.43 -3.42
N PRO A 45 -25.40 -5.39 -4.12
CA PRO A 45 -25.79 -5.53 -5.52
C PRO A 45 -24.59 -5.89 -6.41
N LEU A 46 -24.82 -6.77 -7.38
CA LEU A 46 -23.81 -7.03 -8.42
C LEU A 46 -23.75 -5.84 -9.39
N PRO A 47 -22.55 -5.46 -9.86
CA PRO A 47 -22.43 -4.46 -10.91
C PRO A 47 -22.96 -5.01 -12.23
N THR A 48 -23.29 -4.10 -13.14
CA THR A 48 -23.56 -4.46 -14.53
C THR A 48 -22.24 -4.88 -15.20
N PHE A 49 -22.15 -6.11 -15.69
CA PHE A 49 -20.98 -6.62 -16.41
C PHE A 49 -21.04 -6.34 -17.91
N SER A 50 -19.88 -6.22 -18.55
CA SER A 50 -19.76 -6.02 -20.00
C SER A 50 -20.27 -7.22 -20.80
N PRO A 51 -20.74 -7.04 -22.06
CA PRO A 51 -21.15 -8.15 -22.92
C PRO A 51 -20.05 -9.20 -23.13
N ALA A 52 -18.78 -8.77 -23.20
CA ALA A 52 -17.64 -9.68 -23.29
C ALA A 52 -17.51 -10.55 -22.02
N THR A 53 -17.72 -9.95 -20.85
CA THR A 53 -17.72 -10.65 -19.56
C THR A 53 -18.85 -11.68 -19.48
N THR A 54 -20.07 -11.30 -19.87
CA THR A 54 -21.24 -12.19 -19.75
C THR A 54 -21.22 -13.31 -20.80
N GLY A 55 -20.57 -13.08 -21.94
CA GLY A 55 -20.37 -14.08 -23.00
C GLY A 55 -19.35 -15.18 -22.65
N ASP A 56 -18.36 -14.90 -21.80
CA ASP A 56 -17.35 -15.86 -21.31
C ASP A 56 -17.20 -15.79 -19.78
N PHE A 57 -18.31 -15.95 -19.06
CA PHE A 57 -18.30 -15.86 -17.59
C PHE A 57 -17.83 -17.18 -16.96
N ARG A 58 -16.56 -17.26 -16.58
CA ARG A 58 -15.92 -18.41 -15.91
C ARG A 58 -15.30 -17.99 -14.59
N VAL A 59 -16.15 -18.00 -13.57
CA VAL A 59 -15.85 -17.58 -12.20
C VAL A 59 -16.29 -18.67 -11.23
N GLU A 60 -15.38 -19.04 -10.35
CA GLU A 60 -15.70 -19.79 -9.14
C GLU A 60 -15.70 -18.79 -7.98
N GLY A 61 -16.69 -18.88 -7.10
CA GLY A 61 -16.81 -17.97 -5.97
C GLY A 61 -17.40 -18.66 -4.74
N ARG A 62 -16.92 -18.27 -3.56
CA ARG A 62 -17.49 -18.65 -2.28
C ARG A 62 -17.84 -17.40 -1.51
N VAL A 63 -19.05 -17.34 -0.98
CA VAL A 63 -19.52 -16.19 -0.20
C VAL A 63 -19.86 -16.64 1.20
N ALA A 64 -19.53 -15.81 2.19
CA ALA A 64 -19.99 -15.90 3.56
C ALA A 64 -20.55 -14.54 4.00
N LYS A 65 -21.78 -14.54 4.50
CA LYS A 65 -22.45 -13.38 5.08
C LYS A 65 -22.48 -13.50 6.59
N VAL A 66 -22.09 -12.43 7.27
CA VAL A 66 -22.19 -12.28 8.72
C VAL A 66 -22.78 -10.90 9.00
N ARG A 67 -24.10 -10.86 9.26
CA ARG A 67 -24.88 -9.64 9.46
C ARG A 67 -24.80 -8.70 8.25
N ASP A 68 -24.32 -7.48 8.45
CA ASP A 68 -24.15 -6.42 7.44
C ASP A 68 -22.77 -6.47 6.75
N ALA A 69 -21.98 -7.52 6.98
CA ALA A 69 -20.72 -7.78 6.29
C ALA A 69 -20.80 -9.02 5.40
N ALA A 70 -20.07 -8.99 4.29
CA ALA A 70 -19.95 -10.11 3.35
C ALA A 70 -18.50 -10.33 2.97
N ILE A 71 -18.11 -11.59 2.85
CA ILE A 71 -16.78 -12.04 2.43
C ILE A 71 -16.98 -12.89 1.19
N THR A 72 -16.27 -12.55 0.13
CA THR A 72 -16.38 -13.21 -1.17
C THR A 72 -15.00 -13.60 -1.65
N ASP A 73 -14.72 -14.89 -1.69
CA ASP A 73 -13.55 -15.45 -2.37
C ASP A 73 -13.90 -15.74 -3.80
N VAL A 74 -13.07 -15.30 -4.75
CA VAL A 74 -13.30 -15.47 -6.18
C VAL A 74 -12.04 -15.94 -6.90
N ASN A 75 -12.25 -16.86 -7.83
CA ASN A 75 -11.30 -17.34 -8.79
C ASN A 75 -11.86 -17.12 -10.20
N CYS A 76 -11.32 -16.12 -10.88
CA CYS A 76 -11.76 -15.69 -12.19
C CYS A 76 -10.87 -16.34 -13.25
N ALA A 77 -11.34 -17.39 -13.92
CA ALA A 77 -10.62 -18.01 -15.02
C ALA A 77 -10.61 -17.11 -16.27
N SER A 78 -11.70 -16.35 -16.48
CA SER A 78 -11.81 -15.33 -17.52
C SER A 78 -11.68 -13.90 -16.96
N ALA A 79 -11.43 -12.93 -17.85
CA ALA A 79 -11.42 -11.52 -17.48
C ALA A 79 -12.83 -11.04 -17.17
N ILE A 80 -12.98 -10.26 -16.10
CA ILE A 80 -14.24 -9.62 -15.72
C ILE A 80 -14.08 -8.13 -15.94
N ARG A 81 -15.06 -7.50 -16.59
CA ARG A 81 -15.16 -6.05 -16.72
C ARG A 81 -16.58 -5.58 -16.47
N THR A 82 -16.75 -4.45 -15.79
CA THR A 82 -18.05 -3.79 -15.62
C THR A 82 -18.40 -2.88 -16.81
N ALA A 83 -19.68 -2.78 -17.15
CA ALA A 83 -20.21 -1.99 -18.26
C ALA A 83 -20.67 -0.58 -17.85
N ALA A 84 -21.26 -0.46 -16.67
CA ALA A 84 -21.86 0.78 -16.19
C ALA A 84 -21.66 0.95 -14.68
N LEU A 85 -21.71 2.19 -14.22
CA LEU A 85 -21.78 2.55 -12.81
C LEU A 85 -23.20 2.17 -12.31
N GLY A 86 -23.29 1.36 -11.26
CA GLY A 86 -24.56 1.07 -10.58
C GLY A 86 -25.01 2.22 -9.67
N ASP A 87 -26.01 1.96 -8.83
CA ASP A 87 -26.54 2.91 -7.84
C ASP A 87 -25.63 3.11 -6.63
N VAL A 88 -25.83 4.22 -5.90
CA VAL A 88 -25.09 4.58 -4.68
C VAL A 88 -25.02 3.40 -3.71
N GLU A 89 -23.80 2.91 -3.47
CA GLU A 89 -23.49 2.01 -2.37
C GLU A 89 -22.92 2.90 -1.25
N ASP A 90 -23.34 2.75 0.01
CA ASP A 90 -22.66 3.38 1.16
C ASP A 90 -21.95 2.27 1.94
N GLN A 91 -20.85 1.79 1.38
CA GLN A 91 -20.13 0.62 1.90
C GLN A 91 -18.63 0.86 1.92
N VAL A 92 -17.94 0.15 2.80
CA VAL A 92 -16.49 0.04 2.75
C VAL A 92 -16.14 -1.31 2.13
N ARG A 93 -15.25 -1.30 1.15
CA ARG A 93 -14.81 -2.53 0.47
C ARG A 93 -13.30 -2.68 0.55
N MET A 94 -12.88 -3.90 0.81
CA MET A 94 -11.50 -4.35 0.74
C MET A 94 -11.35 -5.36 -0.39
N TRP A 95 -10.37 -5.18 -1.25
CA TRP A 95 -9.93 -6.15 -2.25
C TRP A 95 -8.56 -6.65 -1.84
N VAL A 96 -8.40 -7.96 -1.76
CA VAL A 96 -7.15 -8.67 -1.44
C VAL A 96 -6.86 -9.55 -2.64
N VAL A 97 -5.77 -9.28 -3.37
CA VAL A 97 -5.46 -10.03 -4.60
C VAL A 97 -4.33 -11.01 -4.30
N GLN A 98 -4.61 -12.31 -4.40
CA GLN A 98 -3.60 -13.36 -4.21
C GLN A 98 -2.87 -13.69 -5.52
N ARG A 99 -3.57 -13.67 -6.66
CA ARG A 99 -3.02 -13.93 -7.99
C ARG A 99 -3.66 -13.02 -9.02
N GLY A 100 -2.90 -12.60 -10.02
CA GLY A 100 -3.40 -11.71 -11.08
C GLY A 100 -3.43 -10.25 -10.66
N ALA A 101 -4.39 -9.51 -11.20
CA ALA A 101 -4.55 -8.08 -10.93
C ALA A 101 -6.02 -7.66 -11.02
N TRP A 102 -6.40 -6.73 -10.14
CA TRP A 102 -7.72 -6.14 -10.10
C TRP A 102 -7.61 -4.62 -10.20
N THR A 103 -8.16 -4.06 -11.27
CA THR A 103 -8.18 -2.62 -11.52
C THR A 103 -9.54 -2.05 -11.13
N LEU A 104 -9.56 -0.99 -10.33
CA LEU A 104 -10.71 -0.34 -9.73
C LEU A 104 -10.73 1.13 -10.11
N GLY A 105 -11.91 1.74 -10.22
CA GLY A 105 -12.02 3.16 -10.53
C GLY A 105 -12.29 3.44 -12.01
N GLY A 106 -12.33 4.72 -12.37
CA GLY A 106 -12.59 5.18 -13.73
C GLY A 106 -11.45 6.08 -14.24
N PRO A 107 -11.60 6.67 -15.45
CA PRO A 107 -10.59 7.55 -16.02
C PRO A 107 -10.23 8.69 -15.05
N GLY A 108 -8.96 8.75 -14.61
CA GLY A 108 -8.44 9.76 -13.69
C GLY A 108 -8.40 9.38 -12.20
N ASP A 109 -9.00 8.25 -11.79
CA ASP A 109 -8.93 7.70 -10.43
C ASP A 109 -8.84 6.16 -10.47
N GLU A 110 -8.01 5.65 -11.38
CA GLU A 110 -7.82 4.22 -11.61
C GLU A 110 -6.73 3.67 -10.69
N HIS A 111 -7.05 2.62 -9.94
CA HIS A 111 -6.16 1.96 -8.99
C HIS A 111 -6.06 0.48 -9.33
N THR A 112 -4.85 -0.01 -9.59
CA THR A 112 -4.61 -1.44 -9.81
C THR A 112 -4.04 -2.08 -8.54
N VAL A 113 -4.72 -3.12 -8.07
CA VAL A 113 -4.30 -3.99 -6.97
C VAL A 113 -3.67 -5.23 -7.57
N SER A 114 -2.37 -5.41 -7.37
CA SER A 114 -1.64 -6.57 -7.89
C SER A 114 -1.62 -7.72 -6.89
N ALA A 115 -1.25 -8.91 -7.36
CA ALA A 115 -0.98 -10.06 -6.48
C ALA A 115 -0.08 -9.69 -5.29
N GLY A 116 -0.45 -10.16 -4.10
CA GLY A 116 0.24 -9.84 -2.85
C GLY A 116 -0.14 -8.48 -2.25
N GLN A 117 -1.13 -7.79 -2.81
CA GLN A 117 -1.58 -6.48 -2.32
C GLN A 117 -3.05 -6.47 -1.92
N PHE A 118 -3.42 -5.43 -1.17
CA PHE A 118 -4.80 -5.08 -0.91
C PHE A 118 -5.09 -3.61 -1.17
N LEU A 119 -6.38 -3.30 -1.31
CA LEU A 119 -6.93 -1.95 -1.28
C LEU A 119 -8.21 -1.95 -0.46
N LEU A 120 -8.37 -0.96 0.42
CA LEU A 120 -9.53 -0.70 1.26
C LEU A 120 -9.98 0.74 0.99
N ARG A 121 -11.26 0.95 0.71
CA ARG A 121 -11.82 2.30 0.60
C ARG A 121 -13.31 2.33 0.89
N HIS A 122 -13.80 3.52 1.21
CA HIS A 122 -15.23 3.82 1.09
C HIS A 122 -15.63 3.86 -0.39
N VAL A 123 -16.69 3.14 -0.73
CA VAL A 123 -17.33 3.14 -2.04
C VAL A 123 -18.66 3.84 -1.85
N GLY A 124 -18.76 5.09 -2.33
CA GLY A 124 -19.99 5.89 -2.34
C GLY A 124 -20.79 5.76 -3.64
N ARG A 125 -20.15 5.26 -4.70
CA ARG A 125 -20.76 4.93 -6.00
C ARG A 125 -20.02 3.74 -6.58
N PRO A 126 -20.69 2.79 -7.24
CA PRO A 126 -20.04 1.66 -7.88
C PRO A 126 -19.09 2.21 -8.92
N SER A 127 -17.81 1.87 -8.83
CA SER A 127 -16.82 2.27 -9.82
C SER A 127 -16.66 1.21 -10.89
N HIS A 128 -16.10 1.59 -12.03
CA HIS A 128 -15.62 0.59 -12.96
C HIS A 128 -14.60 -0.32 -12.29
N PHE A 129 -14.57 -1.58 -12.73
CA PHE A 129 -13.45 -2.45 -12.45
C PHE A 129 -13.21 -3.42 -13.59
N ALA A 130 -11.97 -3.89 -13.65
CA ALA A 130 -11.54 -4.93 -14.55
C ALA A 130 -10.61 -5.91 -13.83
N THR A 131 -10.67 -7.19 -14.17
CA THR A 131 -9.72 -8.20 -13.73
C THR A 131 -8.97 -8.78 -14.92
N ALA A 132 -7.70 -9.10 -14.73
CA ALA A 132 -7.01 -9.97 -15.67
C ALA A 132 -7.60 -11.41 -15.60
N PRO A 133 -7.50 -12.23 -16.68
CA PRO A 133 -7.77 -13.66 -16.58
C PRO A 133 -6.90 -14.33 -15.51
N HIS A 134 -7.37 -15.44 -14.95
CA HIS A 134 -6.69 -16.19 -13.88
C HIS A 134 -6.38 -15.35 -12.63
N THR A 135 -7.31 -14.47 -12.27
CA THR A 135 -7.21 -13.65 -11.05
C THR A 135 -7.87 -14.38 -9.88
N THR A 136 -7.17 -14.46 -8.76
CA THR A 136 -7.71 -14.96 -7.49
C THR A 136 -7.70 -13.80 -6.49
N ALA A 137 -8.87 -13.49 -5.94
CA ALA A 137 -9.05 -12.36 -5.04
C ALA A 137 -10.07 -12.69 -3.94
N LYS A 138 -9.96 -11.98 -2.82
CA LYS A 138 -10.97 -11.89 -1.77
C LYS A 138 -11.52 -10.47 -1.72
N ILE A 139 -12.84 -10.35 -1.66
CA ILE A 139 -13.55 -9.08 -1.49
C ILE A 139 -14.25 -9.12 -0.14
N VAL A 140 -13.96 -8.15 0.72
CA VAL A 140 -14.61 -7.99 2.02
C VAL A 140 -15.43 -6.72 1.97
N VAL A 141 -16.73 -6.85 2.22
CA VAL A 141 -17.64 -5.72 2.33
C VAL A 141 -17.99 -5.49 3.79
N LEU A 142 -17.88 -4.23 4.21
CA LEU A 142 -17.93 -3.77 5.59
C LEU A 142 -18.92 -2.60 5.72
N PRO A 143 -19.59 -2.46 6.88
CA PRO A 143 -20.53 -1.38 7.12
C PRO A 143 -19.83 -0.01 7.16
N ALA A 144 -20.30 0.92 6.34
CA ALA A 144 -19.73 2.27 6.28
C ALA A 144 -19.87 3.02 7.60
N THR A 145 -20.97 2.82 8.34
CA THR A 145 -21.23 3.50 9.63
C THR A 145 -20.10 3.32 10.65
N MET A 146 -19.39 2.19 10.62
CA MET A 146 -18.33 1.87 11.58
C MET A 146 -16.92 2.24 11.07
N LEU A 147 -16.71 2.25 9.76
CA LEU A 147 -15.38 2.39 9.14
C LEU A 147 -15.16 3.75 8.47
N LYS A 148 -16.22 4.39 7.95
CA LYS A 148 -16.16 5.70 7.28
C LYS A 148 -15.64 6.83 8.16
N PRO A 149 -15.93 6.90 9.48
CA PRO A 149 -15.33 7.92 10.34
C PRO A 149 -13.81 7.82 10.46
N LEU A 150 -13.24 6.63 10.26
CA LEU A 150 -11.79 6.39 10.28
C LEU A 150 -11.16 6.62 8.90
N LEU A 151 -11.82 6.16 7.83
CA LEU A 151 -11.30 6.25 6.46
C LEU A 151 -11.52 7.62 5.80
N GLY A 152 -12.63 8.29 6.10
CA GLY A 152 -13.11 9.41 5.29
C GLY A 152 -13.23 9.00 3.82
N ASN A 153 -12.60 9.78 2.93
CA ASN A 153 -12.46 9.46 1.50
C ASN A 153 -11.07 8.88 1.14
N GLN A 154 -10.29 8.46 2.13
CA GLN A 154 -8.95 7.91 1.88
C GLN A 154 -9.04 6.52 1.27
N ILE A 155 -8.07 6.22 0.43
CA ILE A 155 -7.79 4.86 -0.05
C ILE A 155 -6.63 4.33 0.79
N VAL A 156 -6.82 3.18 1.41
CA VAL A 156 -5.81 2.48 2.19
C VAL A 156 -5.34 1.29 1.38
N ALA A 157 -4.08 1.25 0.95
CA ALA A 157 -3.55 0.17 0.15
C ALA A 157 -2.16 -0.24 0.63
N GLY A 158 -1.81 -1.53 0.48
CA GLY A 158 -0.55 -2.05 0.99
C GLY A 158 -0.29 -3.51 0.65
N SER A 159 0.76 -4.06 1.25
CA SER A 159 1.12 -5.47 1.14
C SER A 159 0.26 -6.36 2.05
N LEU A 160 -0.02 -7.58 1.61
CA LEU A 160 -0.59 -8.64 2.44
C LEU A 160 0.36 -9.13 3.54
N ASP A 161 1.63 -8.68 3.53
CA ASP A 161 2.62 -8.98 4.57
C ASP A 161 2.46 -8.14 5.86
N SER A 162 1.49 -7.23 5.92
CA SER A 162 1.15 -6.56 7.18
C SER A 162 0.53 -7.56 8.16
N ALA A 163 0.92 -7.46 9.44
CA ALA A 163 0.38 -8.33 10.49
C ALA A 163 -1.13 -8.13 10.67
N GLU A 164 -1.59 -6.89 10.61
CA GLU A 164 -3.00 -6.48 10.71
C GLU A 164 -3.82 -7.08 9.57
N VAL A 165 -3.30 -7.00 8.34
CA VAL A 165 -3.96 -7.59 7.15
C VAL A 165 -4.00 -9.10 7.26
N ARG A 166 -2.92 -9.76 7.68
CA ARG A 166 -2.90 -11.21 7.89
C ARG A 166 -3.91 -11.65 8.94
N LEU A 167 -4.05 -10.91 10.04
CA LEU A 167 -5.05 -11.21 11.07
C LEU A 167 -6.47 -11.07 10.53
N LEU A 168 -6.76 -10.00 9.79
CA LEU A 168 -8.06 -9.81 9.14
C LEU A 168 -8.36 -10.95 8.15
N VAL A 169 -7.42 -11.26 7.25
CA VAL A 169 -7.59 -12.32 6.25
C VAL A 169 -7.77 -13.68 6.92
N ALA A 170 -6.97 -13.99 7.95
CA ALA A 170 -7.13 -15.23 8.71
C ALA A 170 -8.53 -15.34 9.34
N HIS A 171 -9.03 -14.25 9.93
CA HIS A 171 -10.38 -14.21 10.49
C HIS A 171 -11.47 -14.40 9.43
N THR A 172 -11.33 -13.80 8.25
CA THR A 172 -12.28 -14.03 7.15
C THR A 172 -12.30 -15.49 6.67
N ASN A 173 -11.15 -16.17 6.68
CA ASN A 173 -11.07 -17.59 6.35
C ASN A 173 -11.73 -18.45 7.43
N MET A 174 -11.56 -18.09 8.71
CA MET A 174 -12.24 -18.74 9.83
C MET A 174 -13.76 -18.57 9.75
N ILE A 175 -14.25 -17.40 9.34
CA ILE A 175 -15.69 -17.19 9.09
C ILE A 175 -16.17 -18.12 7.99
N HIS A 176 -15.49 -18.18 6.84
CA HIS A 176 -15.89 -19.09 5.75
C HIS A 176 -15.98 -20.55 6.19
N ALA A 177 -15.06 -21.00 7.04
CA ALA A 177 -15.01 -22.38 7.48
C ALA A 177 -16.11 -22.75 8.49
N ASN A 178 -16.66 -21.78 9.24
CA ASN A 178 -17.50 -22.06 10.40
C ASN A 178 -18.87 -21.37 10.39
N VAL A 179 -19.13 -20.42 9.49
CA VAL A 179 -20.31 -19.54 9.58
C VAL A 179 -21.64 -20.29 9.63
N THR A 180 -21.76 -21.43 8.96
CA THR A 180 -22.97 -22.27 8.97
C THR A 180 -23.27 -22.85 10.35
N ASP A 181 -22.23 -23.12 11.13
CA ASP A 181 -22.29 -23.86 12.39
C ASP A 181 -22.34 -22.94 13.62
N LEU A 182 -22.01 -21.65 13.44
CA LEU A 182 -22.05 -20.68 14.53
C LEU A 182 -23.46 -20.52 15.09
N GLY A 183 -23.63 -20.43 16.41
CA GLY A 183 -24.87 -19.91 17.00
C GLY A 183 -24.99 -18.38 16.84
N PRO A 184 -26.13 -17.77 17.20
CA PRO A 184 -26.31 -16.31 17.14
C PRO A 184 -25.22 -15.51 17.86
N ALA A 185 -24.80 -15.96 19.05
CA ALA A 185 -23.69 -15.34 19.78
C ALA A 185 -22.35 -15.43 19.03
N GLY A 186 -22.11 -16.56 18.35
CA GLY A 186 -20.92 -16.75 17.52
C GLY A 186 -20.92 -15.84 16.29
N VAL A 187 -22.07 -15.66 15.62
CA VAL A 187 -22.24 -14.72 14.51
C VAL A 187 -21.91 -13.29 14.95
N ARG A 188 -22.42 -12.84 16.10
CA ARG A 188 -22.11 -11.51 16.65
C ARG A 188 -20.63 -11.35 17.00
N ALA A 189 -20.02 -12.35 17.62
CA ALA A 189 -18.59 -12.31 17.96
C ALA A 189 -17.70 -12.28 16.70
N ALA A 190 -18.02 -13.12 15.71
CA ALA A 190 -17.32 -13.16 14.43
C ALA A 190 -17.42 -11.81 13.69
N HIS A 191 -18.61 -11.21 13.68
CA HIS A 191 -18.83 -9.89 13.11
C HIS A 191 -18.03 -8.80 13.86
N SER A 192 -18.14 -8.74 15.19
CA SER A 192 -17.43 -7.73 15.99
C SER A 192 -15.91 -7.82 15.81
N ALA A 193 -15.36 -9.04 15.83
CA ALA A 193 -13.94 -9.25 15.56
C ALA A 193 -13.54 -8.83 14.13
N LEU A 194 -14.38 -9.10 13.13
CA LEU A 194 -14.13 -8.66 11.75
C LEU A 194 -14.08 -7.13 11.67
N ILE A 195 -15.01 -6.45 12.32
CA ILE A 195 -15.05 -4.98 12.36
C ILE A 195 -13.82 -4.42 13.08
N GLU A 196 -13.44 -4.94 14.24
CA GLU A 196 -12.28 -4.44 14.98
C GLU A 196 -10.97 -4.66 14.22
N LEU A 197 -10.80 -5.81 13.56
CA LEU A 197 -9.66 -6.05 12.68
C LEU A 197 -9.68 -5.11 11.46
N ALA A 198 -10.85 -4.85 10.88
CA ALA A 198 -10.98 -3.91 9.79
C ALA A 198 -10.69 -2.47 10.22
N LYS A 199 -11.08 -2.06 11.43
CA LYS A 199 -10.70 -0.77 12.02
C LYS A 199 -9.20 -0.69 12.27
N ALA A 200 -8.56 -1.79 12.68
CA ALA A 200 -7.11 -1.83 12.82
C ALA A 200 -6.42 -1.61 11.47
N VAL A 201 -6.92 -2.18 10.38
CA VAL A 201 -6.45 -1.91 9.01
C VAL A 201 -6.77 -0.45 8.60
N ALA A 202 -8.01 0.02 8.77
CA ALA A 202 -8.42 1.37 8.38
C ALA A 202 -7.73 2.49 9.18
N GLY A 203 -7.49 2.24 10.47
CA GLY A 203 -6.87 3.14 11.42
C GLY A 203 -5.35 3.00 11.49
N HIS A 204 -4.80 1.88 11.00
CA HIS A 204 -3.44 1.89 10.51
C HIS A 204 -3.42 2.92 9.39
N ARG A 205 -2.70 4.01 9.63
CA ARG A 205 -1.98 4.63 8.53
C ARG A 205 -1.02 3.53 8.07
N PHE A 206 -1.44 2.73 7.11
CA PHE A 206 -0.49 2.20 6.14
C PHE A 206 0.09 3.47 5.54
N ASP A 207 1.13 4.02 6.18
CA ASP A 207 1.80 5.21 5.67
C ASP A 207 2.19 4.82 4.24
N ASP A 208 1.47 5.49 3.34
CA ASP A 208 1.06 5.06 2.02
C ASP A 208 2.24 4.48 1.23
N LYS A 209 2.20 3.24 0.73
CA LYS A 209 3.21 2.76 -0.25
C LYS A 209 4.70 2.99 0.13
N GLU A 210 5.15 3.07 1.38
CA GLU A 210 6.48 3.70 1.62
C GLU A 210 7.36 3.10 2.73
N PRO A 211 7.64 1.77 2.74
CA PRO A 211 8.94 1.28 3.23
C PRO A 211 9.90 0.93 2.08
N LEU A 212 9.41 0.22 1.05
CA LEU A 212 10.23 -0.20 -0.08
C LEU A 212 10.48 0.95 -1.07
N LEU A 213 9.47 1.78 -1.37
CA LEU A 213 9.66 2.97 -2.20
C LEU A 213 10.39 4.09 -1.47
N ALA A 214 10.20 4.30 -0.16
CA ALA A 214 10.99 5.30 0.59
C ALA A 214 12.44 4.88 0.68
N SER A 215 12.72 3.60 0.97
CA SER A 215 14.09 3.10 1.01
C SER A 215 14.74 3.18 -0.38
N ALA A 216 14.03 2.80 -1.45
CA ALA A 216 14.51 2.93 -2.82
C ALA A 216 14.66 4.39 -3.27
N LEU A 217 13.74 5.28 -2.90
CA LEU A 217 13.80 6.72 -3.20
C LEU A 217 14.94 7.39 -2.44
N ALA A 218 15.10 7.06 -1.15
CA ALA A 218 16.22 7.51 -0.35
C ALA A 218 17.53 6.98 -0.93
N GLN A 219 17.59 5.72 -1.36
CA GLN A 219 18.79 5.15 -1.99
C GLN A 219 19.08 5.81 -3.34
N ALA A 220 18.10 5.97 -4.21
CA ALA A 220 18.26 6.65 -5.50
C ALA A 220 18.69 8.11 -5.32
N ALA A 221 18.17 8.80 -4.31
CA ALA A 221 18.59 10.14 -3.94
C ALA A 221 20.02 10.19 -3.38
N LYS A 222 20.43 9.18 -2.60
CA LYS A 222 21.81 9.04 -2.12
C LYS A 222 22.77 8.80 -3.28
N ASP A 223 22.44 7.88 -4.19
CA ASP A 223 23.24 7.57 -5.38
C ASP A 223 23.38 8.80 -6.29
N LEU A 224 22.29 9.53 -6.52
CA LEU A 224 22.30 10.77 -7.29
C LEU A 224 23.12 11.85 -6.58
N ALA A 225 22.97 12.02 -5.27
CA ALA A 225 23.76 12.97 -4.49
C ALA A 225 25.26 12.64 -4.52
N ASP A 226 25.61 11.37 -4.36
CA ASP A 226 27.00 10.88 -4.39
C ASP A 226 27.65 11.12 -5.76
N SER A 227 26.88 11.02 -6.84
CA SER A 227 27.37 11.34 -8.20
C SER A 227 27.59 12.84 -8.47
N ARG A 228 27.05 13.73 -7.62
CA ARG A 228 27.04 15.19 -7.81
C ARG A 228 27.57 15.97 -6.60
N LEU A 229 28.40 15.38 -5.74
CA LEU A 229 28.84 16.02 -4.48
C LEU A 229 29.56 17.36 -4.67
N THR A 230 30.26 17.55 -5.79
CA THR A 230 30.96 18.80 -6.14
C THR A 230 30.09 19.83 -6.85
N ASP A 231 28.84 19.51 -7.16
CA ASP A 231 27.89 20.42 -7.82
C ASP A 231 27.36 21.47 -6.83
N PRO A 232 27.53 22.78 -7.10
CA PRO A 232 26.99 23.85 -6.24
C PRO A 232 25.46 23.89 -6.20
N SER A 233 24.77 23.35 -7.20
CA SER A 233 23.31 23.30 -7.26
C SER A 233 22.69 22.16 -6.45
N LEU A 234 23.54 21.27 -5.89
CA LEU A 234 23.10 20.11 -5.13
C LEU A 234 22.31 20.51 -3.87
N SER A 235 21.00 20.25 -3.94
CA SER A 235 20.01 20.65 -2.94
C SER A 235 18.87 19.63 -2.87
N SER A 236 18.08 19.66 -1.79
CA SER A 236 16.89 18.80 -1.68
C SER A 236 15.84 19.09 -2.75
N SER A 237 15.72 20.34 -3.21
CA SER A 237 14.83 20.71 -4.32
C SER A 237 15.31 20.14 -5.65
N MET A 238 16.61 20.22 -5.94
CA MET A 238 17.17 19.63 -7.15
C MET A 238 16.97 18.11 -7.19
N LEU A 239 17.33 17.42 -6.09
CA LEU A 239 17.14 15.97 -6.00
C LEU A 239 15.67 15.55 -6.14
N ALA A 240 14.75 16.30 -5.54
CA ALA A 240 13.32 16.03 -5.65
C ALA A 240 12.82 16.22 -7.08
N SER A 241 13.26 17.28 -7.76
CA SER A 241 12.93 17.54 -9.17
C SER A 241 13.43 16.44 -10.09
N GLU A 242 14.70 16.04 -9.95
CA GLU A 242 15.32 15.03 -10.83
C GLU A 242 14.65 13.65 -10.64
N LEU A 243 14.21 13.35 -9.42
CA LEU A 243 13.51 12.11 -9.07
C LEU A 243 11.99 12.19 -9.28
N SER A 244 11.47 13.29 -9.82
CA SER A 244 10.04 13.50 -10.08
C SER A 244 9.14 13.35 -8.83
N VAL A 245 9.61 13.83 -7.67
CA VAL A 245 8.87 13.79 -6.40
C VAL A 245 8.78 15.18 -5.74
N SER A 246 7.87 15.33 -4.78
CA SER A 246 7.83 16.56 -3.96
C SER A 246 9.00 16.60 -2.97
N VAL A 247 9.45 17.81 -2.59
CA VAL A 247 10.49 17.99 -1.55
C VAL A 247 10.05 17.38 -0.21
N ARG A 248 8.75 17.48 0.12
CA ARG A 248 8.18 16.89 1.34
C ARG A 248 8.30 15.36 1.33
N THR A 249 8.05 14.73 0.18
CA THR A 249 8.21 13.28 0.00
C THR A 249 9.66 12.86 0.18
N LEU A 250 10.60 13.58 -0.46
CA LEU A 250 12.03 13.32 -0.33
C LEU A 250 12.51 13.44 1.13
N GLN A 251 12.11 14.52 1.82
CA GLN A 251 12.47 14.73 3.23
C GLN A 251 11.92 13.64 4.14
N ARG A 252 10.69 13.18 3.90
CA ARG A 252 10.09 12.07 4.64
C ARG A 252 10.83 10.76 4.41
N ALA A 253 11.22 10.46 3.17
CA ALA A 253 11.99 9.26 2.83
C ALA A 253 13.35 9.20 3.58
N PHE A 254 14.02 10.35 3.72
CA PHE A 254 15.26 10.46 4.51
C PHE A 254 15.03 10.41 6.02
N ALA A 255 13.90 10.93 6.52
CA ALA A 255 13.55 10.86 7.93
C ALA A 255 13.39 9.41 8.43
N THR A 256 12.87 8.51 7.59
CA THR A 256 12.81 7.06 7.88
C THR A 256 14.20 6.45 8.11
N GLY A 257 15.24 6.97 7.46
CA GLY A 257 16.64 6.56 7.64
C GLY A 257 17.38 7.27 8.78
N GLY A 258 16.69 8.13 9.55
CA GLY A 258 17.27 8.83 10.70
C GLY A 258 18.23 9.99 10.39
N GLU A 259 18.44 10.34 9.11
CA GLU A 259 19.36 11.39 8.69
C GLU A 259 18.70 12.31 7.64
N PRO A 260 18.57 13.62 7.88
CA PRO A 260 18.07 14.57 6.87
C PRO A 260 18.94 14.62 5.61
N VAL A 261 18.35 14.88 4.44
CA VAL A 261 19.04 14.98 3.13
C VAL A 261 20.27 15.88 3.19
N THR A 262 20.15 17.05 3.82
CA THR A 262 21.24 18.04 3.92
C THR A 262 22.37 17.56 4.83
N ALA A 263 22.05 16.79 5.87
CA ALA A 263 23.04 16.17 6.75
C ALA A 263 23.80 15.07 6.01
N TYR A 264 23.10 14.24 5.23
CA TYR A 264 23.69 13.21 4.37
C TYR A 264 24.72 13.81 3.39
N ILE A 265 24.32 14.82 2.61
CA ILE A 265 25.21 15.48 1.63
C ILE A 265 26.46 16.04 2.31
N ARG A 266 26.28 16.72 3.46
CA ARG A 266 27.40 17.28 4.22
C ARG A 266 28.35 16.20 4.73
N ARG A 267 27.82 15.10 5.24
CA ARG A 267 28.62 13.96 5.72
C ARG A 267 29.42 13.33 4.58
N ARG A 268 28.80 13.05 3.43
CA ARG A 268 29.48 12.48 2.26
C ARG A 268 30.59 13.40 1.74
N ARG A 269 30.36 14.73 1.67
CA ARG A 269 31.40 15.72 1.34
C ARG A 269 32.58 15.69 2.33
N LEU A 270 32.32 15.52 3.63
CA LEU A 270 33.39 15.38 4.63
C LEU A 270 34.17 14.07 4.48
N GLU A 271 33.50 12.96 4.15
CA GLU A 271 34.13 11.66 3.92
C GLU A 271 35.07 11.70 2.71
N GLU A 272 34.63 12.25 1.59
CA GLU A 272 35.47 12.40 0.39
C GLU A 272 36.63 13.39 0.61
N ALA A 273 36.38 14.51 1.30
CA ALA A 273 37.43 15.43 1.70
C ALA A 273 38.48 14.74 2.59
N ARG A 274 38.06 13.87 3.51
CA ARG A 274 38.97 13.10 4.36
C ARG A 274 39.85 12.16 3.55
N LEU A 275 39.28 11.46 2.55
CA LEU A 275 40.05 10.60 1.66
C LEU A 275 41.09 11.41 0.89
N ALA A 276 40.70 12.56 0.34
CA ALA A 276 41.60 13.48 -0.37
C ALA A 276 42.75 13.99 0.51
N LEU A 277 42.51 14.27 1.80
CA LEU A 277 43.56 14.68 2.76
C LEU A 277 44.64 13.60 2.96
N THR A 278 44.30 12.33 2.74
CA THR A 278 45.22 11.19 2.91
C THR A 278 45.88 10.74 1.59
N ALA A 279 45.55 11.37 0.47
CA ALA A 279 46.14 11.05 -0.82
C ALA A 279 47.64 11.39 -0.84
N PRO A 280 48.52 10.54 -1.42
CA PRO A 280 49.98 10.73 -1.34
C PRO A 280 50.51 11.92 -2.15
N PHE A 281 49.73 12.47 -3.08
CA PHE A 281 50.22 13.33 -4.16
C PHE A 281 49.60 14.73 -4.15
N GLY A 282 49.82 15.50 -3.08
CA GLY A 282 49.40 16.90 -3.06
C GLY A 282 49.86 17.71 -1.83
N ARG A 283 50.25 18.96 -2.06
CA ARG A 283 50.33 19.98 -1.00
C ARG A 283 48.92 20.24 -0.49
N LEU A 284 48.74 20.24 0.82
CA LEU A 284 47.44 20.34 1.48
C LEU A 284 46.96 21.81 1.45
N ASN A 285 46.16 22.19 0.47
CA ASN A 285 45.48 23.49 0.48
C ASN A 285 44.05 23.31 1.01
N ILE A 286 43.84 23.62 2.30
CA ILE A 286 42.54 23.49 2.96
C ILE A 286 41.46 24.35 2.31
N SER A 287 41.83 25.53 1.81
CA SER A 287 40.88 26.45 1.16
C SER A 287 40.41 25.93 -0.20
N GLU A 288 41.32 25.37 -0.99
CA GLU A 288 40.96 24.72 -2.26
C GLU A 288 40.10 23.47 -2.02
N LEU A 289 40.43 22.67 -1.00
CA LEU A 289 39.65 21.49 -0.65
C LEU A 289 38.24 21.85 -0.16
N ALA A 290 38.11 22.88 0.67
CA ALA A 290 36.83 23.38 1.14
C ALA A 290 35.96 23.86 -0.03
N ALA A 291 36.54 24.63 -0.96
CA ALA A 291 35.83 25.10 -2.15
C ALA A 291 35.42 23.96 -3.08
N HIS A 292 36.32 22.99 -3.32
CA HIS A 292 36.05 21.83 -4.17
C HIS A 292 34.84 21.01 -3.69
N TRP A 293 34.75 20.77 -2.38
CA TRP A 293 33.63 20.06 -1.76
C TRP A 293 32.48 20.98 -1.34
N GLN A 294 32.40 22.20 -1.91
CA GLN A 294 31.27 23.12 -1.77
C GLN A 294 30.97 23.51 -0.32
N PHE A 295 32.00 23.72 0.50
CA PHE A 295 31.88 24.42 1.79
C PHE A 295 31.98 25.94 1.58
N ALA A 296 31.21 26.70 2.35
CA ALA A 296 31.16 28.16 2.25
C ALA A 296 32.54 28.83 2.38
N ASP A 297 33.37 28.35 3.31
CA ASP A 297 34.74 28.80 3.51
C ASP A 297 35.55 27.76 4.32
N SER A 298 36.86 28.00 4.43
CA SER A 298 37.79 27.13 5.16
C SER A 298 37.46 27.01 6.65
N SER A 299 36.93 28.06 7.28
CA SER A 299 36.55 28.03 8.70
C SER A 299 35.31 27.16 8.93
N HIS A 300 34.31 27.26 8.04
CA HIS A 300 33.13 26.41 8.06
C HIS A 300 33.50 24.93 7.86
N PHE A 301 34.39 24.65 6.90
CA PHE A 301 34.92 23.30 6.69
C PHE A 301 35.65 22.76 7.91
N ILE A 302 36.60 23.51 8.49
CA ILE A 302 37.38 23.07 9.66
C ILE A 302 36.47 22.77 10.86
N ARG A 303 35.47 23.63 11.12
CA ARG A 303 34.49 23.41 12.19
C ARG A 303 33.67 22.16 11.93
N ALA A 304 33.13 22.00 10.71
CA ALA A 304 32.36 20.82 10.32
C ALA A 304 33.17 19.52 10.48
N PHE A 305 34.42 19.53 10.02
CA PHE A 305 35.33 18.40 10.08
C PHE A 305 35.68 18.05 11.53
N LYS A 306 36.01 19.05 12.36
CA LYS A 306 36.32 18.84 13.79
C LYS A 306 35.10 18.33 14.56
N THR A 307 33.91 18.85 14.30
CA THR A 307 32.67 18.36 14.92
C THR A 307 32.40 16.90 14.55
N HIS A 308 32.65 16.51 13.31
CA HIS A 308 32.34 15.16 12.83
C HIS A 308 33.42 14.12 13.19
N TYR A 309 34.71 14.49 13.17
CA TYR A 309 35.83 13.56 13.39
C TYR A 309 36.63 13.78 14.68
N GLY A 310 36.31 14.80 15.48
CA GLY A 310 36.98 15.11 16.74
C GLY A 310 38.37 15.77 16.62
N GLN A 311 38.88 15.97 15.41
CA GLN A 311 40.22 16.55 15.15
C GLN A 311 40.21 17.45 13.91
N THR A 312 41.23 18.28 13.72
CA THR A 312 41.28 19.18 12.56
C THR A 312 41.71 18.44 11.28
N PRO A 313 41.37 18.95 10.08
CA PRO A 313 41.85 18.40 8.80
C PRO A 313 43.39 18.27 8.75
N THR A 314 44.10 19.28 9.24
CA THR A 314 45.58 19.31 9.26
C THR A 314 46.15 18.23 10.16
N ASP A 315 45.59 18.06 11.37
CA ASP A 315 46.02 17.01 12.31
C ASP A 315 45.76 15.61 11.73
N HIS A 316 44.64 15.43 11.02
CA HIS A 316 44.30 14.19 10.34
C HIS A 316 45.32 13.84 9.25
N ALA A 317 45.64 14.80 8.37
CA ALA A 317 46.62 14.61 7.31
C ALA A 317 48.03 14.34 7.86
N GLY A 318 48.45 15.05 8.91
CA GLY A 318 49.74 14.84 9.57
C GLY A 318 49.89 13.43 10.15
N ARG A 319 48.87 12.95 10.88
CA ARG A 319 48.86 11.60 11.46
C ARG A 319 48.81 10.48 10.42
N ALA A 320 48.12 10.69 9.30
CA ALA A 320 48.05 9.70 8.22
C ALA A 320 49.41 9.53 7.52
N ARG A 321 50.17 10.62 7.38
CA ARG A 321 51.53 10.61 6.81
C ARG A 321 52.55 9.95 7.74
N SER A 322 52.51 10.26 9.04
CA SER A 322 53.44 9.68 10.03
C SER A 322 53.20 8.20 10.36
N ARG A 323 52.17 7.56 9.80
CA ARG A 323 51.85 6.13 9.98
C ARG A 323 52.20 5.29 8.75
N LYS A 324 52.59 5.93 7.63
CA LYS A 324 53.04 5.28 6.39
C LYS A 324 54.56 5.29 6.20
N GLU A 325 55.28 6.06 7.02
CA GLU A 325 56.74 6.00 7.20
C GLU A 325 57.08 4.95 8.27
#